data_AF-A0A9E2U4N5-F1
#
_entry.id   AF-A0A9E2U4N5-F1
#
_cell.length_a   1.000
_cell.length_b   1.000
_cell.length_c   1.000
_cell.angle_alpha   90.00
_cell.angle_beta   90.00
_cell.angle_gamma   90.00
#
_symmetry.space_group_name_H-M   'P 1'
#
loop_
_entity.id
_entity.type
_entity.pdbx_description
1 polymer ?
#
loop_
_entity_poly.entity_id
_entity_poly.type
_entity_poly.pdbx_seq_one_letter_code
_entity_poly.pdbx_strand_id
1 'polypeptide(L)' 'MLLTARQAANKLGVKLDTLYAYVSRGRLRSVTVSGTRERRYRSEDVEALLEGRSNVRPPPSS' A
#
# COMPACT_ATOMS: atom_id res chain seq x y z
N MET A 1 -7.89 -2.14 10.57
CA MET A 1 -8.72 -2.90 9.59
C MET A 1 -7.82 -3.44 8.48
N LEU A 2 -8.20 -4.55 7.80
CA LEU A 2 -7.46 -5.06 6.64
C LEU A 2 -8.11 -4.62 5.33
N LEU A 3 -7.34 -3.93 4.49
CA LEU A 3 -7.71 -3.43 3.18
C LEU A 3 -7.25 -4.39 2.08
N THR A 4 -8.00 -4.48 0.98
CA THR A 4 -7.52 -5.13 -0.24
C THR A 4 -6.50 -4.24 -0.94
N ALA A 5 -5.75 -4.79 -1.91
CA ALA A 5 -4.81 -4.01 -2.72
C ALA A 5 -5.49 -2.78 -3.36
N ARG A 6 -6.70 -2.96 -3.90
CA ARG A 6 -7.48 -1.88 -4.52
C ARG A 6 -7.84 -0.79 -3.52
N GLN A 7 -8.31 -1.17 -2.33
CA GLN A 7 -8.68 -0.20 -1.28
C GLN A 7 -7.47 0.56 -0.75
N ALA A 8 -6.35 -0.13 -0.51
CA ALA A 8 -5.12 0.51 -0.07
C ALA A 8 -4.59 1.49 -1.12
N ALA A 9 -4.59 1.09 -2.39
CA ALA A 9 -4.15 1.95 -3.50
C ALA A 9 -5.05 3.19 -3.64
N ASN A 10 -6.37 3.02 -3.51
CA ASN A 10 -7.33 4.12 -3.55
C ASN A 10 -7.13 5.11 -2.39
N LYS A 11 -6.98 4.62 -1.14
CA LYS A 11 -6.66 5.46 0.02
C LYS A 11 -5.36 6.25 -0.17
N LEU A 12 -4.36 5.64 -0.80
CA LEU A 12 -3.06 6.26 -1.07
C LEU A 12 -3.04 7.18 -2.29
N GLY A 13 -4.12 7.20 -3.08
CA GLY A 13 -4.18 7.93 -4.36
C GLY A 13 -3.17 7.44 -5.40
N VAL A 14 -2.84 6.14 -5.42
CA VAL A 14 -1.83 5.56 -6.33
C VAL A 14 -2.39 4.39 -7.13
N LYS A 15 -1.69 4.01 -8.21
CA LYS A 15 -1.97 2.77 -8.95
C LYS A 15 -1.53 1.54 -8.14
N LEU A 16 -2.11 0.38 -8.45
CA LEU A 16 -1.74 -0.90 -7.83
C LEU A 16 -0.25 -1.24 -8.02
N ASP A 17 0.32 -0.87 -9.16
CA ASP A 17 1.74 -1.08 -9.44
C ASP A 17 2.63 -0.35 -8.42
N THR A 18 2.32 0.91 -8.16
CA THR A 18 3.00 1.73 -7.14
C THR A 18 2.79 1.20 -5.73
N LEU A 19 1.60 0.68 -5.42
CA LEU A 19 1.35 -0.02 -4.16
C LEU A 19 2.32 -1.21 -3.99
N TYR A 20 2.45 -2.06 -5.02
CA TYR A 20 3.38 -3.19 -4.98
C TYR A 20 4.84 -2.75 -4.89
N ALA A 21 5.22 -1.64 -5.54
CA ALA A 21 6.54 -1.05 -5.37
C ALA A 21 6.82 -0.67 -3.91
N TYR A 22 5.84 -0.14 -3.17
CA TYR A 22 6.03 0.12 -1.73
C TYR A 22 6.22 -1.15 -0.91
N VAL A 23 5.49 -2.22 -1.23
CA VAL A 23 5.66 -3.51 -0.56
C VAL A 23 7.03 -4.10 -0.85
N SER A 24 7.43 -4.14 -2.12
CA SER A 24 8.73 -4.67 -2.55
C SER A 24 9.89 -3.87 -1.97
N ARG A 25 9.72 -2.55 -1.77
CA ARG A 25 10.70 -1.67 -1.11
C ARG A 25 10.61 -1.67 0.42
N GLY A 26 9.76 -2.50 1.03
CA GLY A 26 9.60 -2.62 2.49
C GLY A 26 8.91 -1.43 3.17
N ARG A 27 8.29 -0.52 2.40
CA ARG A 27 7.58 0.66 2.92
C ARG A 27 6.13 0.39 3.32
N LEU A 28 5.56 -0.72 2.86
CA LEU A 28 4.20 -1.13 3.20
C LEU A 28 4.17 -2.63 3.50
N ARG A 29 3.58 -3.02 4.63
CA ARG A 29 3.43 -4.43 4.99
C ARG A 29 2.21 -5.05 4.31
N SER A 30 2.42 -6.21 3.68
CA SER A 30 1.35 -7.04 3.14
C SER A 30 1.16 -8.30 3.98
N VAL A 31 -0.08 -8.59 4.36
CA VAL A 31 -0.50 -9.81 5.04
C VAL A 31 -1.04 -10.77 3.99
N THR A 32 -0.46 -11.97 3.91
CA THR A 32 -0.98 -13.04 3.05
C THR A 32 -2.23 -13.63 3.67
N VAL A 33 -3.29 -13.80 2.89
CA VAL A 33 -4.50 -14.49 3.35
C VAL A 33 -4.29 -16.00 3.18
N SER A 34 -4.44 -16.76 4.26
CA SER A 34 -4.26 -18.21 4.21
C SER A 34 -5.24 -18.84 3.22
N GLY A 35 -4.73 -19.67 2.31
CA GLY A 35 -5.54 -20.33 1.28
C GLY A 35 -5.80 -19.52 0.00
N THR A 36 -5.33 -18.26 -0.09
CA THR A 36 -5.43 -17.49 -1.34
C THR A 36 -4.10 -16.81 -1.71
N ARG A 37 -3.97 -16.40 -2.98
CA ARG A 37 -2.88 -15.53 -3.45
C ARG A 37 -3.13 -14.06 -3.14
N GLU A 38 -4.21 -13.73 -2.44
CA GLU A 38 -4.55 -12.36 -2.13
C GLU A 38 -3.71 -11.81 -0.99
N ARG A 39 -3.36 -10.54 -1.13
CA ARG A 39 -2.66 -9.77 -0.10
C ARG A 39 -3.60 -8.73 0.48
N ARG A 40 -3.61 -8.66 1.82
CA ARG A 40 -4.29 -7.64 2.59
C ARG A 40 -3.27 -6.66 3.16
N TYR A 41 -3.71 -5.43 3.39
CA TYR A 41 -2.88 -4.33 3.88
C TYR A 41 -3.51 -3.79 5.13
N ARG A 42 -2.73 -3.54 6.17
CA ARG A 42 -3.29 -2.89 7.36
C ARG A 42 -3.58 -1.43 7.04
N SER A 43 -4.76 -0.98 7.44
CA SER A 43 -5.13 0.43 7.30
C SER A 43 -4.13 1.34 8.01
N GLU A 44 -3.64 0.93 9.20
CA GLU A 44 -2.64 1.68 9.98
C GLU A 44 -1.33 1.91 9.21
N ASP A 45 -0.79 0.89 8.52
CA ASP A 45 0.43 1.02 7.71
C ASP A 45 0.18 1.91 6.48
N VAL A 46 -1.01 1.82 5.89
CA VAL A 46 -1.42 2.67 4.75
C VAL A 46 -1.52 4.14 5.16
N GLU A 47 -2.09 4.40 6.34
CA GLU A 47 -2.26 5.74 6.90
C GLU A 47 -0.91 6.33 7.31
N ALA A 48 -0.06 5.56 7.99
CA ALA A 48 1.30 5.96 8.33
C ALA A 48 2.15 6.28 7.08
N LEU A 49 1.97 5.52 5.99
CA LEU A 49 2.64 5.82 4.72
C LEU A 49 2.14 7.13 4.10
N LEU A 50 0.85 7.44 4.23
CA LEU A 50 0.28 8.70 3.75
C LEU A 50 0.83 9.89 4.54
N GLU A 51 0.89 9.77 5.87
CA GLU A 51 1.44 10.79 6.76
C GLU A 51 2.94 11.02 6.49
N GLY A 52 3.72 9.95 6.33
CA GLY A 52 5.15 10.03 6.00
C GLY A 52 5.45 10.54 4.58
N ARG A 53 4.53 10.36 3.62
CA ARG A 53 4.65 10.94 2.26
C ARG A 53 4.53 12.45 2.23
N SER A 54 3.95 13.08 3.26
CA SER A 54 3.92 14.54 3.38
C SER A 54 5.34 15.15 3.28
N ASN A 55 6.37 14.36 3.60
CA ASN A 55 7.78 14.76 3.49
C ASN A 55 8.52 14.16 2.27
N VAL A 56 7.92 13.21 1.54
CA VAL A 56 8.57 12.54 0.39
C VAL A 56 7.59 12.48 -0.78
N ARG A 57 7.84 13.34 -1.77
CA ARG A 57 7.07 13.46 -3.01
C ARG A 57 6.91 12.07 -3.66
N PRO A 58 5.69 11.64 -4.02
CA PRO A 58 5.48 10.34 -4.65
C PRO A 58 6.20 10.29 -6.01
N PRO A 59 6.66 9.10 -6.44
CA PRO A 59 7.23 8.93 -7.77
C PRO A 59 6.17 9.29 -8.84
N PRO A 60 6.58 9.88 -9.98
CA PRO A 60 5.66 10.12 -11.09
C PRO A 60 5.06 8.77 -11.51
N SER A 61 3.74 8.68 -11.46
CA SER A 61 3.02 7.52 -11.98
C SER A 61 2.98 7.66 -13.50
N SER A 62 3.88 6.95 -14.22
CA SER A 62 3.73 6.74 -15.66
C SER A 62 2.41 6.03 -16.01
#